data_AF-A0A920IJR4-F1
#
_entry.id   AF-A0A920IJR4-F1
#
_cell.length_a   1.000
_cell.length_b   1.000
_cell.length_c   1.000
_cell.angle_alpha   90.00
_cell.angle_beta   90.00
_cell.angle_gamma   90.00
#
_symmetry.space_group_name_H-M   'P 1'
#
loop_
_entity.id
_entity.type
_entity.pdbx_description
1 polymer ?
#
loop_
_entity_poly.entity_id
_entity_poly.type
_entity_poly.pdbx_seq_one_letter_code
_entity_poly.pdbx_strand_id
1 'polypeptide(L)'
;MLELLFPKQADNNYLGYKLVIYLFVPFLLLMTWRSVIHMSFEEFGLHEIANVKVLTGDPDPMPLIYAFFSVWGLIQLIFCALSWIILLRYRSLTPLIIFCFFIEWAMRIFGSDSVVNDSSYSTGITPGVTYAPYVVIFTGIIYFSRSKIPIILPISIFK
;
A
#
# COMPACT_ATOMS: atom_id res chain seq x y z
N MET A 1 -8.55 14.92 15.54
CA MET A 1 -7.80 13.99 14.65
C MET A 1 -8.65 12.79 14.24
N LEU A 2 -9.34 12.10 15.16
CA LEU A 2 -10.22 10.96 14.87
C LEU A 2 -11.39 11.28 13.93
N GLU A 3 -12.08 12.41 14.09
CA GLU A 3 -13.19 12.81 13.19
C GLU A 3 -12.73 13.10 11.74
N LEU A 4 -11.43 13.34 11.52
CA LEU A 4 -10.84 13.49 10.18
C LEU A 4 -10.45 12.15 9.54
N LEU A 5 -10.25 11.11 10.36
CA LEU A 5 -9.92 9.76 9.90
C LEU A 5 -11.20 8.94 9.72
N PHE A 6 -12.16 9.12 10.62
CA PHE A 6 -13.48 8.51 10.61
C PHE A 6 -14.53 9.64 10.56
N PRO A 7 -14.85 10.15 9.36
CA PRO A 7 -15.87 11.17 9.24
C PRO A 7 -17.22 10.61 9.72
N LYS A 8 -18.04 11.47 10.34
CA LYS A 8 -19.38 11.10 10.80
C LYS A 8 -20.28 10.60 9.66
N GLN A 9 -20.02 11.05 8.43
CA GLN A 9 -20.74 10.66 7.24
C GLN A 9 -19.77 10.30 6.11
N ALA A 10 -19.98 9.12 5.51
CA ALA A 10 -19.32 8.71 4.27
C ALA A 10 -20.07 9.34 3.09
N ASP A 11 -19.56 10.46 2.58
CA ASP A 11 -20.14 11.19 1.46
C ASP A 11 -19.05 11.57 0.44
N ASN A 12 -19.44 12.26 -0.62
CA ASN A 12 -18.51 12.66 -1.67
C ASN A 12 -17.85 14.04 -1.42
N ASN A 13 -18.01 14.62 -0.24
CA ASN A 13 -17.56 15.97 0.08
C ASN A 13 -16.17 15.92 0.76
N TYR A 14 -15.13 15.95 -0.06
CA TYR A 14 -13.76 16.05 0.45
C TYR A 14 -13.39 17.50 0.80
N LEU A 15 -13.19 17.76 2.09
CA LEU A 15 -12.88 19.10 2.62
C LEU A 15 -11.39 19.48 2.56
N GLY A 16 -10.53 18.56 2.11
CA GLY A 16 -9.09 18.74 2.04
C GLY A 16 -8.57 19.46 0.80
N TYR A 17 -7.24 19.49 0.63
CA TYR A 17 -6.63 20.03 -0.59
C TYR A 17 -6.83 19.08 -1.77
N LYS A 18 -7.36 19.57 -2.91
CA LYS A 18 -7.55 18.77 -4.13
C LYS A 18 -6.25 18.11 -4.63
N LEU A 19 -5.10 18.72 -4.35
CA LEU A 19 -3.78 18.17 -4.67
C LEU A 19 -3.57 16.77 -4.09
N VAL A 20 -4.10 16.49 -2.90
CA VAL A 20 -4.03 15.15 -2.28
C VAL A 20 -4.66 14.09 -3.17
N ILE A 21 -5.82 14.38 -3.74
CA ILE A 21 -6.49 13.47 -4.68
C ILE A 21 -5.65 13.30 -5.95
N TYR A 22 -5.14 14.39 -6.51
CA TYR A 22 -4.32 14.32 -7.73
C TYR A 22 -3.02 13.53 -7.57
N LEU A 23 -2.40 13.57 -6.38
CA LEU A 23 -1.22 12.76 -6.08
C LEU A 23 -1.59 11.31 -5.74
N PHE A 24 -2.74 11.09 -5.09
CA PHE A 24 -3.16 9.76 -4.68
C PHE A 24 -3.68 8.91 -5.85
N VAL A 25 -4.30 9.50 -6.87
CA VAL A 25 -4.76 8.81 -8.09
C VAL A 25 -3.64 8.02 -8.80
N PRO A 26 -2.51 8.62 -9.22
CA PRO A 26 -1.43 7.88 -9.89
C PRO A 26 -0.79 6.84 -8.97
N PHE A 27 -0.69 7.11 -7.67
CA PHE A 27 -0.26 6.12 -6.70
C PHE A 27 -1.20 4.91 -6.67
N LEU A 28 -2.52 5.14 -6.61
CA LEU A 28 -3.51 4.06 -6.58
C LEU A 28 -3.53 3.28 -7.90
N LEU A 29 -3.32 3.93 -9.05
CA LEU A 29 -3.12 3.25 -10.33
C LEU A 29 -1.92 2.31 -10.28
N LEU A 30 -0.77 2.77 -9.78
CA LEU A 30 0.42 1.94 -9.63
C LEU A 30 0.18 0.76 -8.67
N MET A 31 -0.49 0.98 -7.54
CA MET A 31 -0.83 -0.09 -6.59
C MET A 31 -1.78 -1.11 -7.22
N THR A 32 -2.73 -0.65 -8.03
CA THR A 32 -3.66 -1.51 -8.78
C THR A 32 -2.89 -2.37 -9.79
N TRP A 33 -2.05 -1.75 -10.62
CA TRP A 33 -1.18 -2.46 -11.57
C TRP A 33 -0.35 -3.55 -10.88
N ARG A 34 0.35 -3.18 -9.79
CA ARG A 34 1.15 -4.12 -9.00
C ARG A 34 0.31 -5.30 -8.52
N SER A 35 -0.89 -5.05 -8.00
CA SER A 35 -1.76 -6.13 -7.50
C SER A 35 -2.24 -7.08 -8.61
N VAL A 36 -2.49 -6.57 -9.82
CA VAL A 36 -2.79 -7.40 -11.00
C VAL A 36 -1.60 -8.30 -11.35
N ILE A 37 -0.38 -7.75 -11.35
CA ILE A 37 0.83 -8.54 -11.59
C ILE A 37 0.98 -9.66 -10.55
N HIS A 38 0.83 -9.35 -9.26
CA HIS A 38 0.92 -10.37 -8.21
C HIS A 38 -0.16 -11.46 -8.34
N MET A 39 -1.36 -11.12 -8.81
CA MET A 39 -2.49 -12.05 -8.87
C MET A 39 -2.48 -12.93 -10.13
N SER A 40 -2.19 -12.35 -11.30
CA SER A 40 -2.41 -12.99 -12.60
C SER A 40 -1.13 -13.23 -13.40
N PHE A 41 -0.01 -12.69 -12.93
CA PHE A 41 1.31 -12.83 -13.55
C PHE A 41 2.33 -13.16 -12.45
N GLU A 42 1.96 -14.08 -11.56
CA GLU A 42 2.68 -14.39 -10.33
C GLU A 42 4.11 -14.84 -10.60
N GLU A 43 4.35 -15.68 -11.61
CA GLU A 43 5.68 -16.12 -12.02
C GLU A 43 6.57 -14.94 -12.44
N PHE A 44 6.06 -14.09 -13.32
CA PHE A 44 6.75 -12.87 -13.76
C PHE A 44 7.01 -11.91 -12.58
N GLY A 45 6.01 -11.71 -11.72
CA GLY A 45 6.14 -10.85 -10.55
C GLY A 45 7.17 -11.35 -9.54
N LEU A 46 7.26 -12.67 -9.34
CA LEU A 46 8.19 -13.28 -8.39
C LEU A 46 9.63 -13.24 -8.90
N HIS A 47 9.85 -13.62 -10.16
CA HIS A 47 11.20 -13.79 -10.71
C HIS A 47 11.76 -12.50 -11.31
N GLU A 48 11.03 -11.85 -12.20
CA GLU A 48 11.54 -10.71 -12.97
C GLU A 48 11.45 -9.38 -12.20
N ILE A 49 10.52 -9.26 -11.25
CA ILE A 49 10.36 -8.04 -10.44
C ILE A 49 10.92 -8.21 -9.04
N ALA A 50 10.54 -9.29 -8.34
CA ALA A 50 10.93 -9.52 -6.96
C ALA A 50 12.29 -10.22 -6.81
N ASN A 51 12.94 -10.63 -7.92
CA ASN A 51 14.25 -11.28 -7.97
C ASN A 51 14.33 -12.64 -7.26
N VAL A 52 13.18 -13.26 -6.93
CA VAL A 52 13.13 -14.56 -6.25
C VAL A 52 13.64 -15.63 -7.22
N LYS A 53 14.48 -16.54 -6.74
CA LYS A 53 14.99 -17.67 -7.53
C LYS A 53 13.90 -18.71 -7.75
N VAL A 54 13.92 -19.39 -8.89
CA VAL A 54 13.15 -20.62 -9.07
C VAL A 54 13.70 -21.67 -8.10
N LEU A 55 12.84 -22.22 -7.26
CA LEU A 55 13.20 -23.25 -6.28
C LEU A 55 12.98 -24.64 -6.88
N THR A 56 13.81 -25.58 -6.49
CA THR A 56 13.72 -26.98 -6.92
C THR A 56 13.49 -27.88 -5.72
N GLY A 57 12.57 -28.84 -5.85
CA GLY A 57 12.25 -29.81 -4.81
C GLY A 57 11.35 -30.92 -5.35
N ASP A 58 11.12 -31.95 -4.52
CA ASP A 58 10.14 -33.01 -4.79
C ASP A 58 9.19 -33.16 -3.60
N PRO A 59 7.89 -32.81 -3.75
CA PRO A 59 7.26 -32.28 -4.97
C PRO A 59 7.78 -30.87 -5.35
N ASP A 60 7.58 -30.47 -6.60
CA ASP A 60 7.93 -29.12 -7.08
C ASP A 60 7.25 -28.04 -6.20
N PRO A 61 8.01 -27.17 -5.52
CA PRO A 61 7.44 -26.17 -4.62
C PRO A 61 6.80 -24.99 -5.35
N MET A 62 7.16 -24.74 -6.62
CA MET A 62 6.80 -23.50 -7.30
C MET A 62 5.29 -23.31 -7.51
N PRO A 63 4.50 -24.31 -7.92
CA PRO A 63 3.05 -24.16 -8.07
C PRO A 63 2.35 -23.71 -6.78
N LEU A 64 2.81 -24.18 -5.62
CA LEU A 64 2.26 -23.79 -4.32
C LEU A 64 2.61 -22.33 -3.99
N ILE A 65 3.85 -21.92 -4.23
CA ILE A 65 4.32 -20.55 -3.99
C ILE A 65 3.58 -19.56 -4.89
N TYR A 66 3.41 -19.90 -6.16
CA TYR A 66 2.62 -19.14 -7.13
C TYR A 66 1.17 -18.97 -6.66
N ALA A 67 0.52 -20.02 -6.17
CA ALA A 67 -0.83 -19.93 -5.63
C ALA A 67 -0.94 -18.96 -4.44
N PHE A 68 0.01 -19.01 -3.49
CA PHE A 68 0.02 -18.07 -2.36
C PHE A 68 0.29 -16.63 -2.82
N PHE A 69 1.21 -16.43 -3.75
CA PHE A 69 1.50 -15.10 -4.30
C PHE A 69 0.30 -14.54 -5.08
N SER A 70 -0.42 -15.39 -5.82
CA SER A 70 -1.65 -15.04 -6.53
C SER A 70 -2.75 -14.59 -5.57
N VAL A 71 -3.02 -15.35 -4.50
CA VAL A 71 -4.00 -14.99 -3.47
C VAL A 71 -3.58 -13.72 -2.72
N TRP A 72 -2.28 -13.51 -2.50
CA TRP A 72 -1.75 -12.26 -1.98
C TRP A 72 -2.04 -11.08 -2.93
N GLY A 73 -1.85 -11.26 -4.23
CA GLY A 73 -2.23 -10.27 -5.24
C GLY A 73 -3.72 -9.96 -5.24
N LEU A 74 -4.58 -10.98 -5.09
CA LEU A 74 -6.03 -10.83 -5.03
C LEU A 74 -6.47 -9.94 -3.87
N ILE A 75 -5.95 -10.15 -2.66
CA ILE A 75 -6.33 -9.30 -1.51
C ILE A 75 -5.89 -7.84 -1.72
N GLN A 76 -4.73 -7.61 -2.36
CA GLN A 76 -4.28 -6.27 -2.73
C GLN A 76 -5.20 -5.63 -3.78
N LEU A 77 -5.66 -6.41 -4.76
CA LEU A 77 -6.54 -5.93 -5.81
C LEU A 77 -7.93 -5.57 -5.26
N ILE A 78 -8.47 -6.38 -4.34
CA ILE A 78 -9.71 -6.06 -3.61
C ILE A 78 -9.55 -4.75 -2.83
N PHE A 79 -8.43 -4.58 -2.11
CA PHE A 79 -8.16 -3.34 -1.39
C PHE A 79 -8.05 -2.12 -2.32
N CYS A 80 -7.41 -2.28 -3.48
CA CYS A 80 -7.37 -1.22 -4.50
C CYS A 80 -8.76 -0.91 -5.07
N ALA A 81 -9.57 -1.93 -5.36
CA ALA A 81 -10.94 -1.75 -5.86
C ALA A 81 -11.82 -0.98 -4.86
N LEU A 82 -11.74 -1.32 -3.57
CA LEU A 82 -12.43 -0.57 -2.51
C LEU A 82 -11.93 0.87 -2.42
N SER A 83 -10.62 1.06 -2.53
CA SER A 83 -10.00 2.40 -2.55
C SER A 83 -10.49 3.25 -3.73
N TRP A 84 -10.67 2.65 -4.91
CA TRP A 84 -11.26 3.31 -6.07
C TRP A 84 -12.72 3.70 -5.84
N ILE A 85 -13.53 2.80 -5.29
CA ILE A 85 -14.94 3.10 -4.95
C ILE A 85 -15.00 4.28 -4.00
N ILE A 86 -14.15 4.30 -2.97
CA ILE A 86 -14.05 5.40 -2.01
C ILE A 86 -13.66 6.70 -2.72
N LEU A 87 -12.63 6.67 -3.57
CA LEU A 87 -12.15 7.87 -4.26
C LEU A 87 -13.15 8.44 -5.28
N LEU A 88 -14.02 7.58 -5.84
CA LEU A 88 -15.02 7.98 -6.83
C LEU A 88 -16.36 8.39 -6.21
N ARG A 89 -16.74 7.82 -5.05
CA ARG A 89 -18.09 7.98 -4.48
C ARG A 89 -18.12 8.46 -3.03
N TYR A 90 -17.09 8.17 -2.24
CA TYR A 90 -17.05 8.44 -0.80
C TYR A 90 -15.78 9.21 -0.41
N ARG A 91 -15.47 10.29 -1.14
CA ARG A 91 -14.20 11.01 -0.99
C ARG A 91 -13.94 11.54 0.41
N SER A 92 -14.96 11.67 1.27
CA SER A 92 -14.74 12.00 2.69
C SER A 92 -13.87 10.96 3.42
N LEU A 93 -13.84 9.69 2.96
CA LEU A 93 -13.00 8.61 3.48
C LEU A 93 -11.59 8.54 2.86
N THR A 94 -11.23 9.46 1.96
CA THR A 94 -9.89 9.51 1.33
C THR A 94 -8.74 9.52 2.37
N PRO A 95 -8.82 10.26 3.50
CA PRO A 95 -7.80 10.20 4.54
C PRO A 95 -7.59 8.81 5.13
N LEU A 96 -8.66 8.02 5.29
CA LEU A 96 -8.61 6.67 5.86
C LEU A 96 -7.86 5.72 4.93
N ILE A 97 -8.18 5.74 3.63
CA ILE A 97 -7.49 4.86 2.67
C ILE A 97 -6.00 5.22 2.54
N ILE A 98 -5.64 6.50 2.55
CA ILE A 98 -4.23 6.93 2.55
C ILE A 98 -3.53 6.42 3.80
N PHE A 99 -4.19 6.49 4.97
CA PHE A 99 -3.63 5.98 6.22
C PHE A 99 -3.46 4.45 6.22
N CYS A 100 -4.40 3.71 5.63
CA CYS A 100 -4.25 2.27 5.44
C CYS A 100 -3.05 1.92 4.56
N PHE A 101 -2.84 2.63 3.44
CA PHE A 101 -1.62 2.46 2.63
C PHE A 101 -0.35 2.85 3.38
N PHE A 102 -0.38 3.93 4.17
CA PHE A 102 0.74 4.31 5.02
C PHE A 102 1.12 3.18 5.98
N ILE A 103 0.16 2.56 6.66
CA ILE A 103 0.41 1.41 7.55
C ILE A 103 0.96 0.22 6.76
N GLU A 104 0.34 -0.17 5.64
CA GLU A 104 0.78 -1.30 4.82
C GLU A 104 2.25 -1.17 4.40
N TRP A 105 2.64 0.01 3.94
CA TRP A 105 4.02 0.27 3.53
C TRP A 105 4.97 0.48 4.73
N ALA A 106 4.50 1.04 5.85
CA ALA A 106 5.32 1.18 7.05
C ALA A 106 5.70 -0.18 7.64
N MET A 107 4.79 -1.15 7.62
CA MET A 107 5.07 -2.51 8.08
C MET A 107 6.17 -3.20 7.26
N ARG A 108 6.39 -2.81 6.00
CA ARG A 108 7.49 -3.33 5.17
C ARG A 108 8.87 -2.84 5.62
N ILE A 109 8.93 -1.67 6.27
CA ILE A 109 10.17 -1.14 6.84
C ILE A 109 10.53 -1.88 8.12
N PHE A 110 9.55 -2.13 8.99
CA PHE A 110 9.78 -2.77 10.30
C PHE A 110 9.86 -4.30 10.23
N GLY A 111 9.29 -4.92 9.18
CA GLY A 111 9.32 -6.38 8.96
C GLY A 111 10.34 -6.84 7.92
N SER A 112 11.40 -6.05 7.66
CA SER A 112 12.31 -6.22 6.51
C SER A 112 13.24 -7.44 6.58
N ASP A 113 13.23 -8.25 7.64
CA ASP A 113 13.94 -9.53 7.73
C ASP A 113 13.20 -10.65 6.99
N SER A 114 12.67 -10.36 5.80
CA SER A 114 11.95 -11.38 5.04
C SER A 114 12.96 -12.32 4.38
N VAL A 115 12.77 -13.63 4.60
CA VAL A 115 13.44 -14.73 3.89
C VAL A 115 13.49 -14.51 2.37
N VAL A 116 12.50 -13.80 1.81
CA VAL A 116 12.40 -13.45 0.39
C VAL A 116 13.59 -12.61 -0.12
N ASN A 117 14.28 -11.83 0.73
CA ASN A 117 15.48 -11.07 0.32
C ASN A 117 16.79 -11.77 0.69
N ASP A 118 16.74 -12.95 1.31
CA ASP A 118 17.94 -13.71 1.61
C ASP A 118 18.57 -14.22 0.30
N SER A 119 19.90 -14.18 0.23
CA SER A 119 20.66 -14.57 -0.96
C SER A 119 20.46 -16.03 -1.38
N SER A 120 19.99 -16.89 -0.48
CA SER A 120 19.62 -18.28 -0.79
C SER A 120 18.36 -18.35 -1.65
N TYR A 121 17.43 -17.41 -1.48
CA TYR A 121 16.12 -17.39 -2.14
C TYR A 121 15.98 -16.29 -3.19
N SER A 122 16.89 -15.31 -3.22
CA SER A 122 16.81 -14.18 -4.15
C SER A 122 18.16 -13.82 -4.78
N THR A 123 18.10 -13.20 -5.95
CA THR A 123 19.24 -12.62 -6.68
C THR A 123 19.38 -11.11 -6.47
N GLY A 124 18.41 -10.47 -5.81
CA GLY A 124 18.40 -9.03 -5.58
C GLY A 124 17.37 -8.60 -4.53
N ILE A 125 17.42 -7.35 -4.14
CA ILE A 125 16.45 -6.81 -3.18
C ILE A 125 15.14 -6.53 -3.91
N THR A 126 14.02 -6.96 -3.33
CA THR A 126 12.71 -6.71 -3.92
C THR A 126 12.40 -5.21 -3.96
N PRO A 127 11.82 -4.67 -5.04
CA PRO A 127 11.45 -3.25 -5.13
C PRO A 127 10.55 -2.79 -3.98
N GLY A 128 9.68 -3.68 -3.49
CA GLY A 128 8.79 -3.41 -2.37
C GLY A 128 9.51 -3.10 -1.06
N VAL A 129 10.75 -3.56 -0.86
CA VAL A 129 11.59 -3.19 0.28
C VAL A 129 12.39 -1.93 -0.01
N THR A 130 13.04 -1.85 -1.17
CA THR A 130 13.84 -0.68 -1.57
C THR A 130 13.02 0.61 -1.58
N TYR A 131 11.79 0.56 -2.10
CA TYR A 131 10.94 1.75 -2.24
C TYR A 131 10.07 2.05 -1.01
N ALA A 132 10.01 1.15 -0.03
CA ALA A 132 9.12 1.33 1.13
C ALA A 132 9.32 2.66 1.88
N PRO A 133 10.56 3.11 2.20
CA PRO A 133 10.77 4.38 2.87
C PRO A 133 10.18 5.57 2.10
N TYR A 134 10.35 5.59 0.77
CA TYR A 134 9.84 6.66 -0.08
C TYR A 134 8.31 6.65 -0.14
N VAL A 135 7.69 5.47 -0.23
CA VAL A 135 6.22 5.35 -0.24
C VAL A 135 5.63 5.76 1.11
N VAL A 136 6.27 5.40 2.22
CA VAL A 136 5.85 5.81 3.57
C VAL A 136 5.97 7.33 3.74
N ILE A 137 7.07 7.93 3.29
CA ILE A 137 7.24 9.39 3.31
C ILE A 137 6.18 10.06 2.43
N PHE A 138 5.97 9.56 1.21
CA PHE A 138 4.97 10.09 0.28
C PHE A 138 3.55 10.03 0.84
N THR A 139 3.11 8.84 1.30
CA THR A 139 1.78 8.65 1.88
C THR A 139 1.62 9.41 3.20
N GLY A 140 2.68 9.52 4.00
CA GLY A 140 2.73 10.34 5.21
C GLY A 140 2.56 11.83 4.91
N ILE A 141 3.31 12.38 3.96
CA ILE A 141 3.20 13.79 3.54
C ILE A 141 1.78 14.07 3.04
N ILE A 142 1.24 13.23 2.16
CA ILE A 142 -0.12 13.41 1.64
C ILE A 142 -1.16 13.31 2.76
N TYR A 143 -0.98 12.37 3.69
CA TYR A 143 -1.84 12.25 4.85
C TYR A 143 -1.78 13.51 5.71
N PHE A 144 -0.61 14.00 6.12
CA PHE A 144 -0.51 15.17 7.01
C PHE A 144 -0.86 16.49 6.32
N SER A 145 -0.63 16.61 5.02
CA SER A 145 -1.02 17.79 4.22
C SER A 145 -2.48 17.79 3.78
N ARG A 146 -3.31 16.85 4.25
CA ARG A 146 -4.70 16.69 3.78
C ARG A 146 -5.63 17.85 4.11
N SER A 147 -5.46 18.56 5.23
CA SER A 147 -6.42 19.54 5.72
C SER A 147 -5.99 20.99 5.49
N LYS A 148 -6.95 21.84 5.11
CA LYS A 148 -6.80 23.30 5.08
C LYS A 148 -6.82 23.93 6.48
N ILE A 149 -7.32 23.18 7.47
CA ILE A 149 -7.38 23.58 8.86
C ILE A 149 -6.01 23.25 9.48
N PRO A 150 -5.34 24.20 10.15
CA PRO A 150 -4.07 23.93 10.80
C PRO A 150 -4.25 22.80 11.81
N ILE A 151 -3.32 21.84 11.79
CA ILE A 151 -3.21 20.84 12.85
C ILE A 151 -2.75 21.59 14.09
N ILE A 152 -3.69 22.14 14.84
CA ILE A 152 -3.43 22.60 16.20
C ILE A 152 -3.27 21.31 17.00
N LEU A 153 -2.03 20.88 17.20
CA LEU A 153 -1.70 19.94 18.26
C LEU A 153 -2.25 20.54 19.56
N PRO A 154 -3.17 19.87 20.28
CA PRO A 154 -3.56 20.37 21.59
C PRO A 154 -2.35 20.25 22.51
N ILE A 155 -1.66 21.35 22.75
CA ILE A 155 -0.55 21.45 23.72
C ILE A 155 -1.10 21.45 25.18
N SER A 156 -2.40 21.27 25.40
CA SER A 156 -3.02 21.49 26.72
C SER A 156 -3.38 20.21 27.50
N ILE A 157 -2.48 19.24 27.63
CA ILE A 157 -2.63 18.13 28.61
C ILE A 157 -1.49 18.11 29.66
N PHE A 158 -0.85 19.25 29.91
CA PHE A 158 -0.03 19.44 31.12
C PHE A 158 -0.38 20.77 31.79
N LYS A 159 -1.48 20.77 32.54
CA LYS A 159 -1.68 21.56 33.75
C LYS A 159 -2.56 20.77 34.71
#